data_AF-A0A7W0V4N8-F1
#
_entry.id   AF-A0A7W0V4N8-F1
#
_cell.length_a   1.000
_cell.length_b   1.000
_cell.length_c   1.000
_cell.angle_alpha   90.00
_cell.angle_beta   90.00
_cell.angle_gamma   90.00
#
_symmetry.space_group_name_H-M   'P 1'
#
loop_
_entity.id
_entity.type
_entity.pdbx_description
1 polymer ?
#
loop_
_entity_poly.entity_id
_entity_poly.type
_entity_poly.pdbx_seq_one_letter_code
_entity_poly.pdbx_strand_id
1 'polypeptide(L)'
;PGKGGLTITGKAGDVMQESAHAAVSYARSRAEQLHIDPDFQSKLDLHIHLPEGATPKDGPSAGITMATALISALVGRPVRGDTAMTGEITLRGRVLAVGGFREKALAAHRHGIRRLIAPKENARDLAKLSASVRREMEIIFAASMDQVIAAAICLDRAQVGGLLEGIEPAAAAPVPEPLAAVPAAPPPPTLDQADAPT
;
A
#
# COMPACT_ATOMS: atom_id res chain seq x y z
N PRO A 1 -23.34 -0.48 -0.85
CA PRO A 1 -24.32 -0.49 0.26
C PRO A 1 -24.69 -1.94 0.60
N GLY A 2 -24.72 -2.30 1.87
CA GLY A 2 -24.78 -3.69 2.30
C GLY A 2 -25.13 -3.86 3.77
N LYS A 3 -24.84 -5.03 4.34
CA LYS A 3 -25.12 -5.39 5.74
C LYS A 3 -23.85 -5.69 6.54
N GLY A 4 -22.68 -5.36 6.00
CA GLY A 4 -21.39 -5.57 6.66
C GLY A 4 -20.68 -6.86 6.30
N GLY A 5 -21.02 -7.47 5.17
CA GLY A 5 -20.31 -8.63 4.67
C GLY A 5 -18.88 -8.26 4.25
N LEU A 6 -17.92 -9.11 4.60
CA LEU A 6 -16.55 -9.05 4.06
C LEU A 6 -16.36 -10.24 3.12
N THR A 7 -16.16 -9.96 1.84
CA THR A 7 -15.85 -10.97 0.81
C THR A 7 -14.40 -10.82 0.39
N ILE A 8 -13.66 -11.93 0.37
CA ILE A 8 -12.25 -11.96 -0.05
C ILE A 8 -12.12 -12.94 -1.21
N THR A 9 -11.53 -12.50 -2.31
CA THR A 9 -11.38 -13.32 -3.53
C THR A 9 -9.94 -13.33 -4.04
N GLY A 10 -9.60 -14.31 -4.87
CA GLY A 10 -8.25 -14.46 -5.43
C GLY A 10 -7.37 -15.49 -4.70
N LYS A 11 -7.98 -16.57 -4.18
CA LYS A 11 -7.32 -17.69 -3.49
C LYS A 11 -6.51 -17.26 -2.26
N ALA A 12 -7.11 -16.42 -1.42
CA ALA A 12 -6.58 -16.07 -0.10
C ALA A 12 -6.67 -17.30 0.82
N GLY A 13 -5.54 -17.71 1.41
CA GLY A 13 -5.54 -18.71 2.48
C GLY A 13 -6.02 -18.11 3.80
N ASP A 14 -6.11 -18.95 4.84
CA ASP A 14 -6.66 -18.56 6.14
C ASP A 14 -5.87 -17.41 6.78
N VAL A 15 -4.55 -17.43 6.66
CA VAL A 15 -3.67 -16.37 7.19
C VAL A 15 -3.92 -15.00 6.52
N MET A 16 -4.22 -15.03 5.22
CA MET A 16 -4.54 -13.82 4.48
C MET A 16 -5.95 -13.31 4.82
N GLN A 17 -6.91 -14.21 5.07
CA GLN A 17 -8.24 -13.83 5.56
C GLN A 17 -8.15 -13.13 6.92
N GLU A 18 -7.37 -13.67 7.86
CA GLU A 18 -7.11 -13.02 9.15
C GLU A 18 -6.51 -11.62 8.98
N SER A 19 -5.55 -11.46 8.06
CA SER A 19 -4.94 -10.16 7.75
C SER A 19 -5.96 -9.15 7.22
N ALA A 20 -6.93 -9.59 6.41
CA ALA A 20 -8.01 -8.73 5.94
C ALA A 20 -8.98 -8.33 7.07
N HIS A 21 -9.31 -9.25 7.98
CA HIS A 21 -10.10 -8.92 9.17
C HIS A 21 -9.37 -7.94 10.10
N ALA A 22 -8.05 -8.06 10.21
CA ALA A 22 -7.23 -7.11 10.97
C ALA A 22 -7.23 -5.72 10.34
N ALA A 23 -7.18 -5.63 9.01
CA ALA A 23 -7.32 -4.37 8.27
C ALA A 23 -8.66 -3.67 8.57
N VAL A 24 -9.78 -4.41 8.54
CA VAL A 24 -11.11 -3.86 8.88
C VAL A 24 -11.16 -3.41 10.34
N SER A 25 -10.64 -4.23 11.25
CA SER A 25 -10.61 -3.92 12.68
C SER A 25 -9.81 -2.65 12.99
N TYR A 26 -8.68 -2.46 12.31
CA TYR A 26 -7.86 -1.28 12.46
C TYR A 26 -8.51 -0.05 11.82
N ALA A 27 -9.12 -0.16 10.64
CA ALA A 27 -9.88 0.96 10.04
C ALA A 27 -10.98 1.47 10.98
N ARG A 28 -11.66 0.54 11.66
CA ARG A 28 -12.67 0.88 12.68
C ARG A 28 -12.06 1.57 13.91
N SER A 29 -10.89 1.12 14.40
CA SER A 29 -10.25 1.74 15.57
C SER A 29 -9.69 3.14 15.30
N ARG A 30 -9.51 3.49 14.02
CA ARG A 30 -9.06 4.81 13.55
C ARG A 30 -10.15 5.64 12.85
N ALA A 31 -11.42 5.23 12.96
CA ALA A 31 -12.49 5.86 12.19
C ALA A 31 -12.62 7.36 12.47
N GLU A 32 -12.55 7.77 13.73
CA GLU A 32 -12.62 9.17 14.13
C GLU A 32 -11.45 10.01 13.58
N GLN A 33 -10.21 9.54 13.78
CA GLN A 33 -9.00 10.25 13.32
C GLN A 33 -8.91 10.34 11.80
N LEU A 34 -9.48 9.37 11.08
CA LEU A 34 -9.46 9.32 9.62
C LEU A 34 -10.71 9.92 8.98
N HIS A 35 -11.66 10.43 9.77
CA HIS A 35 -12.98 10.92 9.32
C HIS A 35 -13.76 9.88 8.50
N ILE A 36 -13.70 8.62 8.91
CA ILE A 36 -14.52 7.52 8.40
C ILE A 36 -15.80 7.46 9.24
N ASP A 37 -16.95 7.20 8.62
CA ASP A 37 -18.21 6.91 9.34
C ASP A 37 -17.99 5.75 10.33
N PRO A 38 -18.11 5.94 11.66
CA PRO A 38 -17.89 4.88 12.65
C PRO A 38 -18.76 3.64 12.43
N ASP A 39 -19.92 3.80 11.78
CA ASP A 39 -20.86 2.72 11.49
C ASP A 39 -20.68 2.12 10.08
N PHE A 40 -19.62 2.48 9.35
CA PHE A 40 -19.41 2.05 7.96
C PHE A 40 -19.56 0.53 7.79
N GLN A 41 -19.07 -0.24 8.77
CA GLN A 41 -19.08 -1.69 8.73
C GLN A 41 -20.50 -2.26 8.74
N SER A 42 -21.50 -1.60 9.35
CA SER A 42 -22.88 -2.10 9.33
C SER A 42 -23.64 -1.72 8.06
N LYS A 43 -23.15 -0.70 7.34
CA LYS A 43 -23.82 -0.07 6.19
C LYS A 43 -23.24 -0.51 4.84
N LEU A 44 -22.01 -1.03 4.82
CA LEU A 44 -21.26 -1.34 3.61
C LEU A 44 -20.84 -2.80 3.60
N ASP A 45 -21.04 -3.47 2.46
CA ASP A 45 -20.34 -4.71 2.16
C ASP A 45 -18.97 -4.36 1.56
N LEU A 46 -17.93 -5.04 2.03
CA LEU A 46 -16.55 -4.87 1.61
C LEU A 46 -16.13 -6.07 0.76
N HIS A 47 -15.51 -5.80 -0.39
CA HIS A 47 -14.97 -6.83 -1.26
C HIS A 47 -13.49 -6.55 -1.52
N ILE A 48 -12.64 -7.42 -1.00
CA ILE A 48 -11.19 -7.38 -1.23
C ILE A 48 -10.84 -8.43 -2.29
N HIS A 49 -10.22 -7.97 -3.37
CA HIS A 49 -9.73 -8.85 -4.43
C HIS A 49 -8.20 -8.85 -4.44
N LEU A 50 -7.60 -10.04 -4.36
CA LEU A 50 -6.16 -10.25 -4.45
C LEU A 50 -5.84 -10.85 -5.84
N PRO A 51 -5.43 -10.05 -6.83
CA PRO A 51 -5.25 -10.52 -8.21
C PRO A 51 -4.15 -11.59 -8.35
N GLU A 52 -4.26 -12.40 -9.42
CA GLU A 52 -3.31 -13.43 -9.93
C GLU A 52 -3.03 -14.71 -9.12
N GLY A 53 -2.78 -15.84 -9.81
CA GLY A 53 -2.12 -17.05 -9.30
C GLY A 53 -3.04 -18.25 -9.00
N ALA A 54 -2.74 -19.41 -9.62
CA ALA A 54 -3.34 -20.69 -9.19
C ALA A 54 -2.83 -21.13 -7.80
N THR A 55 -1.70 -20.56 -7.39
CA THR A 55 -1.01 -20.74 -6.11
C THR A 55 -1.72 -19.97 -5.00
N PRO A 56 -2.11 -20.62 -3.89
CA PRO A 56 -2.66 -19.95 -2.72
C PRO A 56 -1.77 -18.80 -2.24
N LYS A 57 -2.38 -17.66 -1.92
CA LYS A 57 -1.72 -16.53 -1.26
C LYS A 57 -1.92 -16.65 0.24
N ASP A 58 -1.06 -17.44 0.88
CA ASP A 58 -1.22 -17.83 2.29
C ASP A 58 -0.15 -17.22 3.20
N GLY A 59 0.13 -15.92 3.03
CA GLY A 59 1.11 -15.21 3.84
C GLY A 59 0.62 -13.84 4.26
N PRO A 60 0.91 -13.38 5.50
CA PRO A 60 0.33 -12.15 6.06
C PRO A 60 0.94 -10.88 5.46
N SER A 61 1.92 -11.01 4.57
CA SER A 61 2.79 -9.92 4.11
C SER A 61 2.15 -8.84 3.25
N ALA A 62 0.85 -8.97 2.95
CA ALA A 62 0.03 -7.97 2.26
C ALA A 62 -0.97 -7.27 3.21
N GLY A 63 -0.88 -7.50 4.53
CA GLY A 63 -1.78 -6.93 5.53
C GLY A 63 -1.83 -5.41 5.49
N ILE A 64 -0.68 -4.75 5.47
CA ILE A 64 -0.64 -3.27 5.37
C ILE A 64 -1.17 -2.77 4.02
N THR A 65 -1.06 -3.57 2.96
CA THR A 65 -1.57 -3.24 1.63
C THR A 65 -3.09 -3.25 1.62
N MET A 66 -3.69 -4.31 2.18
CA MET A 66 -5.14 -4.42 2.30
C MET A 66 -5.71 -3.31 3.20
N ALA A 67 -5.06 -3.02 4.33
CA ALA A 67 -5.45 -1.91 5.20
C ALA A 67 -5.38 -0.56 4.49
N THR A 68 -4.30 -0.29 3.74
CA THR A 68 -4.15 0.97 2.99
C THR A 68 -5.24 1.10 1.93
N ALA A 69 -5.49 0.05 1.15
CA ALA A 69 -6.51 0.06 0.09
C ALA A 69 -7.92 0.25 0.66
N LEU A 70 -8.25 -0.48 1.75
CA LEU A 70 -9.53 -0.33 2.43
C LEU A 70 -9.72 1.09 2.96
N ILE A 71 -8.73 1.62 3.67
CA ILE A 71 -8.82 2.96 4.27
C ILE A 71 -8.94 4.01 3.17
N SER A 72 -8.13 3.91 2.12
CA SER A 72 -8.21 4.78 0.93
C SER A 72 -9.62 4.81 0.33
N ALA A 73 -10.27 3.65 0.18
CA ALA A 73 -11.63 3.56 -0.32
C ALA A 73 -12.66 4.19 0.63
N LEU A 74 -12.49 4.03 1.95
CA LEU A 74 -13.39 4.59 2.97
C LEU A 74 -13.26 6.11 3.09
N VAL A 75 -12.03 6.66 3.02
CA VAL A 75 -11.80 8.11 3.12
C VAL A 75 -11.97 8.85 1.78
N GLY A 76 -12.08 8.12 0.66
CA GLY A 76 -12.18 8.70 -0.68
C GLY A 76 -10.91 9.41 -1.13
N ARG A 77 -9.72 8.94 -0.71
CA ARG A 77 -8.42 9.56 -1.03
C ARG A 77 -7.52 8.57 -1.76
N PRO A 78 -6.83 9.00 -2.83
CA PRO A 78 -6.02 8.08 -3.63
C PRO A 78 -4.75 7.63 -2.88
N VAL A 79 -4.36 6.38 -3.13
CA VAL A 79 -3.03 5.86 -2.80
C VAL A 79 -2.05 6.33 -3.87
N ARG A 80 -0.81 6.64 -3.47
CA ARG A 80 0.26 6.97 -4.42
C ARG A 80 0.56 5.80 -5.36
N GLY A 81 0.52 6.06 -6.67
CA GLY A 81 0.77 5.05 -7.71
C GLY A 81 2.24 4.67 -7.93
N ASP A 82 3.17 5.36 -7.27
CA ASP A 82 4.63 5.16 -7.38
C ASP A 82 5.22 4.30 -6.26
N THR A 83 4.38 3.70 -5.42
CA THR A 83 4.78 3.09 -4.15
C THR A 83 4.40 1.61 -4.07
N ALA A 84 5.40 0.75 -3.82
CA ALA A 84 5.20 -0.63 -3.40
C ALA A 84 5.12 -0.70 -1.87
N MET A 85 4.45 -1.73 -1.34
CA MET A 85 4.36 -1.93 0.11
C MET A 85 4.32 -3.41 0.48
N THR A 86 4.93 -3.76 1.60
CA THR A 86 4.85 -5.09 2.21
C THR A 86 4.91 -4.98 3.72
N GLY A 87 4.17 -5.84 4.41
CA GLY A 87 4.11 -5.82 5.86
C GLY A 87 2.90 -6.60 6.35
N GLU A 88 3.08 -7.26 7.48
CA GLU A 88 1.98 -7.83 8.25
C GLU A 88 1.40 -6.75 9.17
N ILE A 89 0.08 -6.79 9.38
CA ILE A 89 -0.64 -5.87 10.26
C ILE A 89 -1.25 -6.65 11.42
N THR A 90 -1.14 -6.10 12.62
CA THR A 90 -1.84 -6.61 13.81
C THR A 90 -3.15 -5.84 14.05
N LEU A 91 -4.05 -6.38 14.88
CA LEU A 91 -5.29 -5.69 15.29
C LEU A 91 -5.06 -4.29 15.91
N ARG A 92 -3.89 -4.07 16.52
CA ARG A 92 -3.49 -2.79 17.13
C ARG A 92 -2.74 -1.87 16.18
N GLY A 93 -2.62 -2.23 14.90
CA GLY A 93 -1.92 -1.42 13.90
C GLY A 93 -0.40 -1.46 13.99
N ARG A 94 0.22 -2.42 14.69
CA ARG A 94 1.66 -2.67 14.55
C ARG A 94 1.97 -3.29 13.20
N VAL A 95 3.08 -2.88 12.59
CA VAL A 95 3.62 -3.44 11.35
C VAL A 95 4.74 -4.41 11.68
N LEU A 96 4.56 -5.69 11.32
CA LEU A 96 5.50 -6.77 11.63
C LEU A 96 6.37 -7.14 10.42
N ALA A 97 7.56 -7.67 10.71
CA ALA A 97 8.53 -8.10 9.72
C ALA A 97 7.96 -9.15 8.76
N VAL A 98 8.41 -9.12 7.52
CA VAL A 98 8.04 -10.11 6.51
C VAL A 98 9.26 -10.82 5.96
N GLY A 99 9.06 -12.07 5.52
CA GLY A 99 10.03 -12.79 4.72
C GLY A 99 10.18 -12.21 3.31
N GLY A 100 11.33 -12.50 2.70
CA GLY A 100 11.59 -12.17 1.30
C GLY A 100 11.77 -10.68 1.00
N PHE A 101 12.20 -9.87 1.97
CA PHE A 101 12.35 -8.41 1.78
C PHE A 101 13.25 -8.06 0.60
N ARG A 102 14.38 -8.78 0.45
CA ARG A 102 15.33 -8.57 -0.65
C ARG A 102 14.65 -8.82 -2.00
N GLU A 103 14.00 -9.97 -2.15
CA GLU A 103 13.35 -10.39 -3.38
C GLU A 103 12.23 -9.43 -3.76
N LYS A 104 11.46 -8.94 -2.77
CA LYS A 104 10.40 -7.95 -2.95
C LYS A 104 10.93 -6.58 -3.36
N ALA A 105 12.01 -6.10 -2.72
CA ALA A 105 12.65 -4.84 -3.11
C ALA A 105 13.21 -4.92 -4.54
N LEU A 106 13.88 -6.01 -4.90
CA LEU A 106 14.36 -6.23 -6.26
C LEU A 106 13.21 -6.36 -7.28
N ALA A 107 12.09 -6.98 -6.91
CA ALA A 107 10.91 -7.03 -7.77
C ALA A 107 10.36 -5.62 -8.02
N ALA A 108 10.15 -4.82 -6.97
CA ALA A 108 9.71 -3.43 -7.11
C ALA A 108 10.66 -2.63 -8.02
N HIS A 109 11.97 -2.71 -7.78
CA HIS A 109 12.98 -2.05 -8.60
C HIS A 109 12.91 -2.46 -10.09
N ARG A 110 12.81 -3.77 -10.37
CA ARG A 110 12.68 -4.30 -11.74
C ARG A 110 11.42 -3.82 -12.45
N HIS A 111 10.33 -3.60 -11.73
CA HIS A 111 9.08 -3.07 -12.27
C HIS A 111 9.03 -1.54 -12.34
N GLY A 112 10.16 -0.85 -12.16
CA GLY A 112 10.21 0.62 -12.23
C GLY A 112 9.72 1.32 -10.96
N ILE A 113 9.29 0.59 -9.93
CA ILE A 113 8.84 1.17 -8.67
C ILE A 113 10.06 1.51 -7.82
N ARG A 114 10.24 2.80 -7.53
CA ARG A 114 11.41 3.32 -6.80
C ARG A 114 11.11 3.62 -5.33
N ARG A 115 9.84 3.60 -4.90
CA ARG A 115 9.45 3.84 -3.52
C ARG A 115 8.87 2.58 -2.89
N LEU A 116 9.35 2.21 -1.70
CA LEU A 116 8.94 1.01 -0.98
C LEU A 116 8.64 1.33 0.49
N ILE A 117 7.43 0.98 0.94
CA ILE A 117 7.09 0.97 2.37
C ILE A 117 7.30 -0.45 2.91
N ALA A 118 8.07 -0.59 3.98
CA ALA A 118 8.41 -1.87 4.58
C ALA A 118 8.43 -1.81 6.12
N PRO A 119 8.36 -2.95 6.81
CA PRO A 119 8.40 -2.99 8.27
C PRO A 119 9.74 -2.49 8.81
N LYS A 120 9.71 -1.73 9.92
CA LYS A 120 10.92 -1.22 10.59
C LYS A 120 11.95 -2.30 10.89
N GLU A 121 11.48 -3.48 11.28
CA GLU A 121 12.33 -4.63 11.58
C GLU A 121 13.09 -5.18 10.36
N ASN A 122 12.60 -4.96 9.13
CA ASN A 122 13.30 -5.34 7.91
C ASN A 122 14.46 -4.40 7.55
N ALA A 123 14.66 -3.28 8.26
CA ALA A 123 15.80 -2.39 8.04
C ALA A 123 17.16 -3.11 8.22
N ARG A 124 17.21 -4.14 9.07
CA ARG A 124 18.41 -5.00 9.23
C ARG A 124 18.79 -5.73 7.95
N ASP A 125 17.83 -5.98 7.06
CA ASP A 125 18.03 -6.68 5.80
C ASP A 125 18.49 -5.74 4.68
N LEU A 126 18.54 -4.42 4.93
CA LEU A 126 18.98 -3.43 3.95
C LEU A 126 20.40 -3.70 3.45
N ALA A 127 21.28 -4.21 4.31
CA ALA A 127 22.65 -4.59 3.95
C ALA A 127 22.72 -5.71 2.89
N LYS A 128 21.63 -6.47 2.71
CA LYS A 128 21.53 -7.55 1.70
C LYS A 128 21.20 -7.04 0.30
N LEU A 129 20.85 -5.75 0.16
CA LEU A 129 20.62 -5.11 -1.14
C LEU A 129 21.94 -4.60 -1.74
N SER A 130 22.06 -4.64 -3.07
CA SER A 130 23.21 -4.06 -3.76
C SER A 130 23.28 -2.54 -3.53
N ALA A 131 24.47 -1.96 -3.69
CA ALA A 131 24.63 -0.51 -3.56
C ALA A 131 23.84 0.27 -4.62
N SER A 132 23.65 -0.28 -5.83
CA SER A 132 22.82 0.33 -6.88
C SER A 132 21.36 0.43 -6.45
N VAL A 133 20.75 -0.68 -6.03
CA VAL A 133 19.34 -0.72 -5.59
C VAL A 133 19.11 0.21 -4.40
N ARG A 134 20.03 0.23 -3.43
CA ARG A 134 19.90 1.12 -2.25
C ARG A 134 19.96 2.61 -2.60
N ARG A 135 20.67 3.01 -3.66
CA ARG A 135 20.74 4.40 -4.10
C ARG A 135 19.54 4.82 -4.92
N GLU A 136 18.96 3.88 -5.66
CA GLU A 136 17.85 4.14 -6.57
C GLU A 136 16.48 3.99 -5.90
N MET A 137 16.40 3.34 -4.73
CA MET A 137 15.15 3.14 -4.00
C MET A 137 15.03 4.02 -2.77
N GLU A 138 13.90 4.73 -2.65
CA GLU A 138 13.42 5.33 -1.41
C GLU A 138 12.71 4.25 -0.59
N ILE A 139 13.25 3.91 0.59
CA ILE A 139 12.65 2.91 1.47
C ILE A 139 12.18 3.56 2.78
N ILE A 140 10.89 3.45 3.05
CA ILE A 140 10.24 3.97 4.25
C ILE A 140 10.00 2.82 5.22
N PHE A 141 10.64 2.89 6.37
CA PHE A 141 10.56 1.88 7.41
C PHE A 141 9.50 2.22 8.45
N ALA A 142 8.34 1.58 8.37
CA ALA A 142 7.19 1.84 9.24
C ALA A 142 7.08 0.81 10.38
N ALA A 143 6.78 1.28 11.58
CA ALA A 143 6.50 0.46 12.76
C ALA A 143 4.99 0.36 13.06
N SER A 144 4.21 1.33 12.57
CA SER A 144 2.75 1.38 12.74
C SER A 144 2.03 1.63 11.42
N MET A 145 0.77 1.20 11.37
CA MET A 145 -0.10 1.41 10.23
C MET A 145 -0.43 2.90 10.03
N ASP A 146 -0.42 3.70 11.09
CA ASP A 146 -0.56 5.17 11.02
C ASP A 146 0.57 5.77 10.15
N GLN A 147 1.82 5.30 10.33
CA GLN A 147 2.96 5.72 9.50
C GLN A 147 2.83 5.25 8.05
N VAL A 148 2.29 4.05 7.82
CA VAL A 148 2.04 3.54 6.47
C VAL A 148 1.02 4.43 5.75
N ILE A 149 -0.10 4.74 6.40
CA ILE A 149 -1.18 5.57 5.82
C ILE A 149 -0.67 6.96 5.49
N ALA A 150 0.04 7.61 6.42
CA ALA A 150 0.62 8.92 6.20
C ALA A 150 1.62 8.94 5.02
N ALA A 151 2.34 7.83 4.80
CA ALA A 151 3.28 7.70 3.69
C ALA A 151 2.63 7.29 2.36
N ALA A 152 1.49 6.59 2.38
CA ALA A 152 0.89 5.94 1.20
C ALA A 152 -0.32 6.69 0.63
N ILE A 153 -1.16 7.29 1.46
CA ILE A 153 -2.41 7.94 1.05
C ILE A 153 -2.18 9.44 0.93
N CYS A 154 -2.66 10.04 -0.15
CA CYS A 154 -2.60 11.49 -0.37
C CYS A 154 -3.62 12.23 0.52
N LEU A 155 -3.43 12.18 1.84
CA LEU A 155 -4.23 12.87 2.86
C LEU A 155 -3.93 14.38 2.88
N ASP A 156 -4.85 15.18 3.42
CA ASP A 156 -4.61 16.60 3.66
C ASP A 156 -3.95 16.86 5.03
N ARG A 157 -3.56 18.11 5.28
CA ARG A 157 -2.85 18.49 6.52
C ARG A 157 -3.68 18.24 7.78
N ALA A 158 -5.00 18.38 7.73
CA ALA A 158 -5.86 18.17 8.89
C ALA A 158 -5.88 16.68 9.27
N GLN A 159 -6.02 15.81 8.27
CA GLN A 159 -6.01 14.35 8.44
C GLN A 159 -4.64 13.81 8.88
N VAL A 160 -3.54 14.33 8.32
CA VAL A 160 -2.18 13.89 8.68
C VAL A 160 -1.84 14.27 10.12
N GLY A 161 -2.22 15.48 10.55
CA GLY A 161 -1.95 15.97 11.91
C GLY A 161 -2.62 15.12 12.98
N GLY A 162 -3.91 14.80 12.81
CA GLY A 162 -4.64 13.95 13.76
C GLY A 162 -4.19 12.49 13.78
N LEU A 163 -3.62 11.99 12.67
CA LEU A 163 -3.13 10.61 12.60
C LEU A 163 -1.75 10.41 13.25
N LEU A 164 -0.88 11.41 13.17
CA LEU A 164 0.50 11.34 13.67
C LEU A 164 0.70 11.98 15.05
N GLU A 165 -0.37 12.45 15.69
CA GLU A 165 -0.29 13.04 17.03
C GLU A 165 0.26 12.01 18.05
N GLY A 166 1.40 12.33 18.66
CA GLY A 166 2.10 11.44 19.60
C GLY A 166 2.87 10.28 18.95
N ILE A 167 3.03 10.27 17.62
CA ILE A 167 3.79 9.24 16.90
C ILE A 167 5.14 9.82 16.47
N GLU A 168 6.23 9.22 16.97
CA GLU A 168 7.59 9.51 16.49
C GLU A 168 7.69 9.25 14.98
N PRO A 169 8.23 10.18 14.18
CA PRO A 169 8.34 10.01 12.75
C PRO A 169 9.18 8.77 12.42
N ALA A 170 8.74 8.00 11.42
CA ALA A 170 9.54 6.93 10.86
C ALA A 170 10.86 7.54 10.37
N ALA A 171 12.00 6.97 10.77
CA ALA A 171 13.30 7.38 10.28
C ALA A 171 13.31 7.21 8.76
N ALA A 172 13.15 8.32 8.04
CA ALA A 172 13.28 8.34 6.59
C ALA A 172 14.74 7.97 6.26
N ALA A 173 14.93 6.92 5.47
CA ALA A 173 16.17 6.84 4.71
C ALA A 173 16.24 8.10 3.81
N PRO A 174 17.45 8.65 3.55
CA PRO A 174 17.58 9.87 2.75
C PRO A 174 16.81 9.71 1.44
N VAL A 175 15.91 10.66 1.19
CA VAL A 175 15.15 10.74 -0.06
C VAL A 175 16.18 10.96 -1.18
N PRO A 176 16.33 10.02 -2.14
CA PRO A 176 17.12 10.31 -3.32
C PRO A 176 16.47 11.46 -4.08
N GLU A 177 17.26 12.35 -4.67
CA GLU A 177 16.77 13.42 -5.53
C GLU A 177 15.74 12.86 -6.55
N PRO A 178 14.68 13.62 -6.88
CA PRO A 178 13.64 13.14 -7.77
C PRO A 178 14.27 12.66 -9.08
N LEU A 179 13.98 11.41 -9.45
CA LEU A 179 14.33 10.88 -10.76
C LEU A 179 13.72 11.83 -11.81
N ALA A 180 14.56 12.39 -12.68
CA ALA A 180 14.12 13.27 -13.74
C ALA A 180 12.89 12.69 -14.45
N ALA A 181 11.88 13.53 -14.68
CA ALA A 181 10.62 13.14 -15.28
C ALA A 181 10.86 12.28 -16.54
N VAL A 182 10.24 11.10 -16.59
CA VAL A 182 10.21 10.30 -17.81
C VAL A 182 9.58 11.18 -18.90
N PRO A 183 10.24 11.42 -20.05
CA PRO A 183 9.66 12.23 -21.11
C PRO A 183 8.34 11.59 -21.53
N ALA A 184 7.30 12.43 -21.67
CA ALA A 184 5.99 11.99 -22.09
C ALA A 184 6.10 11.16 -23.38
N ALA A 185 5.40 10.02 -23.42
CA ALA A 185 5.31 9.22 -24.63
C ALA A 185 4.76 10.10 -25.77
N PRO A 186 5.31 10.01 -27.00
CA PRO A 186 4.79 10.76 -28.13
C PRO A 186 3.32 10.38 -28.37
N PRO A 187 2.47 11.33 -28.79
CA PRO A 187 1.07 11.04 -29.08
C PRO A 187 0.97 9.96 -30.16
N PRO A 188 -0.05 9.08 -30.10
CA PRO A 188 -0.28 8.09 -31.14
C PRO A 188 -0.50 8.78 -32.49
N PRO A 189 -0.02 8.19 -33.60
CA PRO A 189 -0.21 8.77 -34.92
C PRO A 189 -1.71 8.88 -35.24
N THR A 190 -2.12 10.06 -35.69
CA THR A 190 -3.47 10.31 -36.19
C THR A 190 -3.71 9.40 -37.39
N LEU A 191 -4.72 8.54 -37.29
CA LEU A 191 -5.28 7.84 -38.45
C LEU A 191 -5.95 8.89 -39.33
N ASP A 192 -5.20 9.39 -40.32
CA ASP A 192 -5.76 10.25 -41.34
C ASP A 192 -6.65 9.41 -42.28
N GLN A 193 -7.80 9.97 -42.59
CA GLN A 193 -8.82 9.34 -43.42
C GLN A 193 -8.37 9.33 -44.88
N ALA A 194 -8.05 8.15 -45.40
CA ALA A 194 -7.99 7.92 -46.84
C ALA A 194 -8.33 6.47 -47.13
N ASP A 195 -9.59 6.23 -47.50
CA ASP A 195 -9.98 5.37 -48.61
C ASP A 195 -11.52 5.26 -48.66
N ALA A 196 -12.14 6.18 -49.39
CA ALA A 196 -13.48 5.98 -49.92
C ALA A 196 -13.32 5.34 -51.32
N PRO A 197 -13.90 4.15 -51.57
CA PRO A 197 -13.80 3.53 -52.89
C PRO A 197 -14.72 4.24 -53.89
N THR A 198 -14.20 4.42 -55.11
CA THR A 198 -14.95 4.84 -56.30
C THR A 198 -15.78 3.69 -56.86
#